data_AF-X0YP64-F1
#
_entry.id   AF-X0YP64-F1
#
_cell.length_a   1.000
_cell.length_b   1.000
_cell.length_c   1.000
_cell.angle_alpha   90.00
_cell.angle_beta   90.00
_cell.angle_gamma   90.00
#
_symmetry.space_group_name_H-M   'P 1'
#
loop_
_entity.id
_entity.type
_entity.pdbx_description
1 polymer ?
#
loop_
_entity_poly.entity_id
_entity_poly.type
_entity_poly.pdbx_seq_one_letter_code
_entity_poly.pdbx_strand_id
1 'polypeptide(L)'
;LRAAGETFDAAICLEVIEHVPDVGAFLNVITGLVRPGGAFVLSTLNRTWKSYLLAIVAAEYVLGWLPRGTHNWQRFVTPEELGRHLSATGFKPPQFSGIVYDVIRDEWRLDPDTDVNYLATSSRPAA
;
A
#
# COMPACT_ATOMS: atom_id res chain seq x y z
N LEU A 1 -2.82 -6.23 -21.88
CA LEU A 1 -2.66 -6.92 -20.58
C LEU A 1 -3.90 -7.75 -20.24
N ARG A 2 -4.75 -7.38 -19.27
CA ARG A 2 -5.82 -8.29 -18.78
C ARG A 2 -6.81 -8.72 -19.86
N ALA A 3 -7.31 -7.78 -20.66
CA ALA A 3 -8.22 -8.09 -21.78
C ALA A 3 -7.55 -8.94 -22.88
N ALA A 4 -6.22 -8.91 -22.97
CA ALA A 4 -5.43 -9.75 -23.86
C ALA A 4 -5.07 -11.12 -23.22
N GLY A 5 -5.53 -11.40 -22.00
CA GLY A 5 -5.26 -12.66 -21.28
C GLY A 5 -3.87 -12.75 -20.64
N GLU A 6 -3.12 -11.65 -20.60
CA GLU A 6 -1.77 -11.66 -20.02
C GLU A 6 -1.80 -11.76 -18.49
N THR A 7 -0.84 -12.52 -17.95
CA THR A 7 -0.62 -12.65 -16.50
C THR A 7 0.88 -12.64 -16.17
N PHE A 8 1.21 -12.30 -14.93
CA PHE A 8 2.57 -12.13 -14.44
C PHE A 8 2.80 -12.95 -13.17
N ASP A 9 4.07 -13.28 -12.92
CA ASP A 9 4.54 -13.93 -11.69
C ASP A 9 4.32 -13.07 -10.44
N ALA A 10 4.43 -11.76 -10.61
CA ALA A 10 4.24 -10.80 -9.53
C ALA A 10 3.68 -9.48 -10.06
N ALA A 11 2.94 -8.78 -9.21
CA ALA A 11 2.61 -7.38 -9.40
C ALA A 11 3.05 -6.57 -8.17
N ILE A 12 3.68 -5.42 -8.42
CA ILE A 12 4.21 -4.51 -7.39
C ILE A 12 3.57 -3.15 -7.61
N CYS A 13 2.92 -2.60 -6.58
CA CYS A 13 2.17 -1.35 -6.65
C CYS A 13 2.57 -0.44 -5.47
N LEU A 14 3.49 0.49 -5.67
CA LEU A 14 4.06 1.29 -4.59
C LEU A 14 3.56 2.74 -4.64
N GLU A 15 2.96 3.23 -3.56
CA GLU A 15 2.53 4.64 -3.40
C GLU A 15 1.56 5.12 -4.49
N VAL A 16 0.57 4.28 -4.84
CA VAL A 16 -0.39 4.57 -5.91
C VAL A 16 -1.84 4.59 -5.41
N ILE A 17 -2.21 3.72 -4.48
CA ILE A 17 -3.63 3.44 -4.22
C ILE A 17 -4.37 4.58 -3.51
N GLU A 18 -3.67 5.42 -2.76
CA GLU A 18 -4.20 6.65 -2.16
C GLU A 18 -4.50 7.75 -3.21
N HIS A 19 -4.01 7.58 -4.44
CA HIS A 19 -4.21 8.54 -5.53
C HIS A 19 -5.27 8.10 -6.54
N VAL A 20 -5.74 6.85 -6.49
CA VAL A 20 -6.77 6.35 -7.41
C VAL A 20 -8.18 6.76 -6.95
N PRO A 21 -9.13 6.92 -7.89
CA PRO A 21 -10.51 7.27 -7.54
C PRO A 21 -11.29 6.12 -6.87
N ASP A 22 -10.96 4.86 -7.21
CA ASP A 22 -11.60 3.67 -6.66
C ASP A 22 -10.54 2.58 -6.42
N VAL A 23 -10.19 2.39 -5.15
CA VAL A 23 -9.18 1.42 -4.69
C VAL A 23 -9.60 -0.01 -5.01
N GLY A 24 -10.88 -0.35 -4.82
CA GLY A 24 -11.39 -1.70 -5.02
C GLY A 24 -11.38 -2.09 -6.50
N ALA A 25 -11.85 -1.20 -7.37
CA ALA A 25 -11.82 -1.39 -8.81
C ALA A 25 -10.38 -1.53 -9.34
N PHE A 26 -9.48 -0.67 -8.86
CA PHE A 26 -8.06 -0.72 -9.23
C PHE A 26 -7.41 -2.04 -8.80
N LEU A 27 -7.59 -2.45 -7.55
CA LEU A 27 -7.04 -3.70 -7.04
C LEU A 27 -7.58 -4.91 -7.80
N ASN A 28 -8.89 -4.96 -8.10
CA ASN A 28 -9.48 -6.03 -8.90
C ASN A 28 -8.86 -6.15 -10.31
N VAL A 29 -8.41 -5.04 -10.90
CA VAL A 29 -7.70 -5.07 -12.19
C VAL A 29 -6.29 -5.64 -12.01
N ILE A 30 -5.52 -5.12 -11.06
CA ILE A 30 -4.11 -5.48 -10.88
C ILE A 30 -3.98 -6.93 -10.37
N THR A 31 -4.76 -7.35 -9.38
CA THR A 31 -4.73 -8.73 -8.87
C THR A 31 -5.15 -9.75 -9.93
N GLY A 32 -6.04 -9.35 -10.85
CA GLY A 32 -6.42 -10.14 -12.02
C GLY A 32 -5.27 -10.41 -13.00
N LEU A 33 -4.20 -9.61 -12.98
CA LEU A 33 -2.99 -9.80 -13.78
C LEU A 33 -1.99 -10.76 -13.12
N VAL A 34 -2.17 -11.17 -11.87
CA VAL A 34 -1.24 -12.07 -11.18
C VAL A 34 -1.67 -13.51 -11.42
N ARG A 35 -0.78 -14.37 -11.91
CA ARG A 35 -1.10 -15.79 -12.15
C ARG A 35 -1.37 -16.55 -10.84
N PRO A 36 -2.09 -17.69 -10.85
CA PRO A 36 -2.20 -18.56 -9.68
C PRO A 36 -0.82 -18.90 -9.09
N GLY A 37 -0.67 -18.81 -7.77
CA GLY A 37 0.62 -18.95 -7.08
C GLY A 37 1.55 -17.73 -7.17
N GLY A 38 1.18 -16.68 -7.91
CA GLY A 38 1.96 -15.45 -8.03
C GLY A 38 1.88 -14.53 -6.82
N ALA A 39 2.81 -13.57 -6.74
CA ALA A 39 2.96 -12.63 -5.64
C ALA A 39 2.32 -11.27 -5.90
N PHE A 40 1.92 -10.60 -4.84
CA PHE A 40 1.46 -9.22 -4.88
C PHE A 40 2.10 -8.43 -3.75
N VAL A 41 2.71 -7.29 -4.08
CA VAL A 41 3.33 -6.38 -3.12
C VAL A 41 2.76 -4.99 -3.34
N LEU A 42 2.43 -4.30 -2.25
CA LEU A 42 1.90 -2.95 -2.28
C LEU A 42 2.52 -2.09 -1.18
N SER A 43 2.69 -0.79 -1.42
CA SER A 43 2.94 0.19 -0.36
C SER A 43 1.96 1.36 -0.42
N THR A 44 1.65 1.94 0.73
CA THR A 44 0.81 3.15 0.86
C THR A 44 0.92 3.75 2.28
N LEU A 45 0.35 4.93 2.47
CA LEU A 45 0.12 5.55 3.77
C LEU A 45 -1.12 5.00 4.49
N ASN A 46 -0.98 4.72 5.78
CA ASN A 46 -2.08 4.28 6.64
C ASN A 46 -2.89 5.49 7.13
N ARG A 47 -4.21 5.37 7.22
CA ARG A 47 -5.07 6.44 7.74
C ARG A 47 -5.13 6.45 9.26
N THR A 48 -4.12 7.07 9.88
CA THR A 48 -4.09 7.32 11.33
C THR A 48 -3.79 8.79 11.64
N TRP A 49 -4.01 9.25 12.87
CA TRP A 49 -3.58 10.60 13.25
C TRP A 49 -2.07 10.78 13.25
N LYS A 50 -1.30 9.71 13.51
CA LYS A 50 0.16 9.72 13.43
C LYS A 50 0.64 9.94 11.99
N SER A 51 0.01 9.28 11.01
CA SER A 51 0.27 9.51 9.59
C SER A 51 -0.07 10.94 9.16
N TYR A 52 -1.18 11.51 9.64
CA TYR A 52 -1.56 12.89 9.32
C TYR A 52 -0.49 13.87 9.80
N LEU A 53 -0.05 13.71 11.05
CA LEU A 53 0.94 14.59 11.65
C LEU A 53 2.31 14.48 10.95
N LEU A 54 2.75 13.27 10.62
CA LEU A 54 4.09 13.06 10.05
C LEU A 54 4.12 13.25 8.53
N ALA A 55 3.21 12.60 7.80
CA ALA A 55 3.22 12.60 6.34
C ALA A 55 2.65 13.88 5.72
N ILE A 56 1.76 14.59 6.43
CA ILE A 56 1.18 15.85 5.93
C ILE A 56 1.78 17.03 6.66
N VAL A 57 1.53 17.17 7.97
CA VAL A 57 1.94 18.38 8.70
C VAL A 57 3.46 18.53 8.72
N ALA A 58 4.20 17.50 9.12
CA ALA A 58 5.66 17.59 9.18
C ALA A 58 6.27 17.65 7.77
N ALA A 59 5.97 16.71 6.88
CA ALA A 59 6.62 16.63 5.58
C ALA A 59 6.24 17.78 4.61
N GLU A 60 4.97 18.19 4.54
CA GLU A 60 4.51 19.21 3.58
C GLU A 60 4.53 20.64 4.14
N TYR A 61 4.21 20.82 5.42
CA TYR A 61 4.02 22.17 6.00
C TYR A 61 5.22 22.67 6.80
N VAL A 62 5.93 21.80 7.51
CA VAL A 62 7.07 22.18 8.36
C VAL A 62 8.40 22.04 7.64
N LEU A 63 8.69 20.84 7.12
CA LEU A 63 9.97 20.51 6.50
C LEU A 63 10.03 20.90 5.03
N GLY A 64 8.88 21.02 4.37
CA GLY A 64 8.78 21.38 2.96
C GLY A 64 9.41 20.33 2.03
N TRP A 65 9.44 19.06 2.44
CA TRP A 65 9.95 17.95 1.63
C TRP A 65 9.07 17.66 0.42
N LEU A 66 7.77 17.98 0.54
CA LEU A 66 6.78 17.79 -0.51
C LEU A 66 5.94 19.06 -0.71
N PRO A 67 5.41 19.31 -1.91
CA PRO A 67 4.43 20.35 -2.14
C PRO A 67 3.22 20.20 -1.20
N ARG A 68 2.65 21.34 -0.77
CA ARG A 68 1.43 21.32 0.05
C ARG A 68 0.25 20.79 -0.75
N GLY A 69 -0.51 19.90 -0.15
CA GLY A 69 -1.65 19.22 -0.78
C GLY A 69 -1.25 18.00 -1.62
N THR A 70 -0.01 17.53 -1.50
CA THR A 70 0.42 16.25 -2.10
C THR A 70 -0.47 15.11 -1.59
N HIS A 71 -0.74 15.10 -0.29
CA HIS A 71 -1.56 14.07 0.33
C HIS A 71 -2.93 14.59 0.77
N ASN A 72 -3.93 13.73 0.59
CA ASN A 72 -5.24 13.87 1.19
C ASN A 72 -5.45 12.71 2.17
N TRP A 73 -5.43 13.03 3.47
CA TRP A 73 -5.56 12.03 4.55
C TRP A 73 -6.80 11.14 4.44
N GLN A 74 -7.90 11.65 3.89
CA GLN A 74 -9.13 10.86 3.72
C GLN A 74 -8.96 9.73 2.71
N ARG A 75 -7.99 9.83 1.79
CA ARG A 75 -7.69 8.82 0.78
C ARG A 75 -6.66 7.79 1.23
N PHE A 76 -6.01 7.98 2.37
CA PHE A 76 -5.14 6.96 2.94
C PHE A 76 -5.96 5.69 3.22
N VAL A 77 -5.34 4.54 3.02
CA VAL A 77 -6.02 3.25 3.07
C VAL A 77 -5.54 2.49 4.30
N THR A 78 -6.47 2.09 5.17
CA THR A 78 -6.11 1.31 6.37
C THR A 78 -5.75 -0.13 5.99
N PRO A 79 -4.92 -0.83 6.81
CA PRO A 79 -4.64 -2.26 6.62
C PRO A 79 -5.91 -3.12 6.55
N GLU A 80 -6.94 -2.79 7.34
CA GLU A 80 -8.22 -3.49 7.32
C GLU A 80 -8.95 -3.31 5.98
N GLU A 81 -9.02 -2.07 5.47
CA GLU A 81 -9.63 -1.79 4.16
C GLU A 81 -8.92 -2.52 3.04
N LEU A 82 -7.58 -2.47 3.00
CA LEU A 82 -6.80 -3.21 2.02
C LEU A 82 -7.02 -4.72 2.13
N GLY A 83 -7.04 -5.25 3.35
CA GLY A 83 -7.29 -6.66 3.62
C GLY A 83 -8.65 -7.11 3.07
N ARG A 84 -9.71 -6.31 3.25
CA ARG A 84 -11.03 -6.58 2.67
C ARG A 84 -11.01 -6.55 1.14
N HIS A 85 -10.37 -5.54 0.53
CA HIS A 85 -10.28 -5.45 -0.92
C HIS A 85 -9.53 -6.64 -1.52
N LEU A 86 -8.38 -7.04 -0.96
CA LEU A 86 -7.61 -8.18 -1.46
C LEU A 86 -8.36 -9.50 -1.27
N SER A 87 -9.02 -9.69 -0.13
CA SER A 87 -9.82 -10.91 0.13
C SER A 87 -10.96 -11.06 -0.89
N ALA A 88 -11.59 -9.96 -1.30
CA ALA A 88 -12.63 -9.98 -2.34
C ALA A 88 -12.11 -10.40 -3.73
N THR A 89 -10.79 -10.36 -3.96
CA THR A 89 -10.16 -10.81 -5.21
C THR A 89 -9.67 -12.27 -5.16
N GLY A 90 -9.90 -12.97 -4.04
CA GLY A 90 -9.45 -14.35 -3.83
C GLY A 90 -7.98 -14.49 -3.46
N PHE A 91 -7.30 -13.39 -3.12
CA PHE A 91 -5.95 -13.41 -2.58
C PHE A 91 -5.95 -13.87 -1.11
N LYS A 92 -4.81 -14.40 -0.65
CA LYS A 92 -4.62 -14.71 0.77
C LYS A 92 -4.64 -13.42 1.61
N PRO A 93 -4.96 -13.51 2.92
CA PRO A 93 -4.80 -12.39 3.83
C PRO A 93 -3.38 -11.80 3.72
N PRO A 94 -3.25 -10.48 3.51
CA PRO A 94 -1.94 -9.86 3.39
C PRO A 94 -1.17 -9.87 4.71
N GLN A 95 0.15 -9.97 4.60
CA GLN A 95 1.08 -9.68 5.70
C GLN A 95 1.54 -8.23 5.58
N PHE A 96 1.62 -7.54 6.71
CA PHE A 96 1.96 -6.12 6.76
C PHE A 96 3.27 -5.89 7.49
N SER A 97 4.03 -4.90 7.02
CA SER A 97 5.18 -4.34 7.73
C SER A 97 5.27 -2.85 7.41
N GLY A 98 5.42 -1.99 8.40
CA GLY A 98 5.74 -0.60 8.18
C GLY A 98 7.20 -0.37 7.86
N ILE A 99 7.47 0.83 7.36
CA ILE A 99 8.79 1.35 7.09
C ILE A 99 9.02 2.49 8.08
N VAL A 100 9.91 2.27 9.04
CA VAL A 100 10.24 3.23 10.10
C VAL A 100 11.69 3.66 10.00
N TYR A 101 11.95 4.91 10.36
CA TYR A 101 13.30 5.44 10.43
C TYR A 101 13.83 5.29 11.87
N ASP A 102 14.91 4.53 12.02
CA ASP A 102 15.64 4.38 13.29
C ASP A 102 16.63 5.53 13.44
N VAL A 103 16.26 6.52 14.27
CA VAL A 103 17.05 7.74 14.50
C VAL A 103 18.40 7.45 15.15
N ILE A 104 18.52 6.36 15.92
CA ILE A 104 19.79 6.01 16.60
C ILE A 104 20.78 5.44 15.59
N ARG A 105 20.28 4.63 14.65
CA ARG A 105 21.10 3.97 13.62
C ARG A 105 21.24 4.78 12.34
N ASP A 106 20.44 5.84 12.17
CA ASP A 106 20.34 6.62 10.93
C ASP A 106 19.98 5.74 9.72
N GLU A 107 19.03 4.81 9.92
CA GLU A 107 18.66 3.82 8.91
C GLU A 107 17.14 3.63 8.83
N TRP A 108 16.64 3.42 7.61
CA TRP A 108 15.28 2.94 7.39
C TRP A 108 15.23 1.42 7.54
N ARG A 109 14.22 0.92 8.24
CA ARG A 109 14.01 -0.52 8.43
C ARG A 109 12.55 -0.91 8.36
N LEU A 110 12.33 -2.19 8.09
CA LEU A 110 11.03 -2.82 8.24
C LEU A 110 10.70 -2.99 9.74
N ASP A 111 9.44 -2.76 10.09
CA ASP A 111 8.93 -2.88 11.45
C ASP A 111 7.47 -3.39 11.45
N PRO A 112 6.99 -4.02 12.53
CA PRO A 112 5.57 -4.33 12.69
C PRO A 112 4.65 -3.10 12.83
N ASP A 113 5.18 -1.93 13.22
CA ASP A 113 4.42 -0.68 13.34
C ASP A 113 3.97 -0.19 11.96
N THR A 114 2.66 -0.18 11.72
CA THR A 114 2.04 0.28 10.47
C THR A 114 1.34 1.63 10.61
N ASP A 115 1.56 2.37 11.71
CA ASP A 115 0.77 3.57 12.02
C ASP A 115 0.90 4.66 10.97
N VAL A 116 2.04 4.79 10.29
CA VAL A 116 2.26 5.84 9.28
C VAL A 116 2.08 5.30 7.87
N ASN A 117 2.74 4.19 7.57
CA ASN A 117 2.79 3.58 6.25
C ASN A 117 2.89 2.06 6.40
N TYR A 118 2.69 1.33 5.32
CA TYR A 118 2.95 -0.09 5.29
C TYR A 118 3.29 -0.61 3.90
N LEU A 119 4.09 -1.67 3.89
CA LEU A 119 4.18 -2.66 2.84
C LEU A 119 3.20 -3.79 3.14
N ALA A 120 2.39 -4.15 2.16
CA ALA A 120 1.51 -5.31 2.19
C ALA A 120 2.02 -6.35 1.19
N THR A 121 2.16 -7.59 1.63
CA THR A 121 2.52 -8.72 0.78
C THR A 121 1.43 -9.79 0.82
N SER A 122 1.04 -10.30 -0.35
CA SER A 122 0.07 -11.38 -0.47
C SER A 122 0.41 -12.27 -1.66
N SER A 123 -0.28 -13.41 -1.77
CA SER A 123 -0.16 -14.32 -2.91
C SER A 123 -1.53 -14.77 -3.38
N ARG A 124 -1.63 -15.00 -4.69
CA ARG A 124 -2.77 -15.68 -5.27
C ARG A 124 -2.67 -17.16 -4.92
N PRO A 125 -3.74 -17.81 -4.40
CA PRO A 125 -3.73 -19.25 -4.19
C PRO A 125 -3.28 -20.02 -5.44
N ALA A 126 -2.52 -21.09 -5.24
CA ALA A 126 -2.27 -22.06 -6.29
C ALA A 126 -3.59 -22.81 -6.61
N ALA A 127 -3.72 -23.27 -7.85
CA ALA A 127 -4.83 -24.12 -8.28
C ALA A 127 -4.73 -25.53 -7.65
#